data_AF-A0A497RWP5-F1
#
_entry.id   AF-A0A497RWP5-F1
#
_cell.length_a   1.000
_cell.length_b   1.000
_cell.length_c   1.000
_cell.angle_alpha   90.00
_cell.angle_beta   90.00
_cell.angle_gamma   90.00
#
_symmetry.space_group_name_H-M   'P 1'
#
loop_
_entity.id
_entity.type
_entity.pdbx_description
1 polymer ?
#
loop_
_entity_poly.entity_id
_entity_poly.type
_entity_poly.pdbx_seq_one_letter_code
_entity_poly.pdbx_strand_id
1 'polypeptide(L)'
;ALELIRAHNLNYTKGGRYYHILGDNDKGKAVGILTEIYRSKNPGIKTIGLGDSCNDIPMLENVDIPVLIKRPDNFIKFKGAIRSTLIGPEGWNEVILKLISEN
;
A
#
# COMPACT_ATOMS: atom_id res chain seq x y z
N ALA A 1 2.43 -25.54 -6.01
CA ALA A 1 1.93 -24.52 -6.95
C ALA A 1 2.67 -23.18 -6.80
N LEU A 2 2.65 -22.53 -5.63
CA LEU A 2 3.32 -21.23 -5.44
C LEU A 2 4.85 -21.27 -5.59
N GLU A 3 5.48 -22.37 -5.18
CA GLU A 3 6.93 -22.57 -5.36
C GLU A 3 7.34 -22.68 -6.83
N LEU A 4 6.48 -23.23 -7.69
CA LEU A 4 6.73 -23.33 -9.14
C LEU A 4 6.77 -21.94 -9.79
N ILE A 5 6.00 -20.98 -9.28
CA ILE A 5 6.02 -19.60 -9.77
C ILE A 5 7.40 -18.99 -9.55
N ARG A 6 7.93 -19.14 -8.32
CA ARG A 6 9.29 -18.66 -7.98
C ARG A 6 10.37 -19.37 -8.77
N ALA A 7 10.23 -20.68 -9.03
CA ALA A 7 11.17 -21.44 -9.85
C ALA A 7 11.27 -20.93 -11.31
N HIS A 8 10.26 -20.19 -11.80
CA HIS A 8 10.27 -19.55 -13.12
C HIS A 8 10.68 -18.08 -13.07
N ASN A 9 11.32 -17.62 -11.99
CA ASN A 9 11.69 -16.21 -11.77
C ASN A 9 10.49 -15.25 -11.80
N LEU A 10 9.32 -15.74 -11.39
CA LEU A 10 8.11 -14.94 -11.24
C LEU A 10 7.80 -14.76 -9.75
N ASN A 11 7.12 -13.67 -9.44
CA ASN A 11 6.60 -13.38 -8.11
C ASN A 11 5.11 -13.69 -8.04
N TYR A 12 4.57 -13.73 -6.82
CA TYR A 12 3.14 -13.77 -6.62
C TYR A 12 2.73 -12.93 -5.41
N THR A 13 1.48 -12.47 -5.45
CA THR A 13 0.84 -11.83 -4.30
C THR A 13 -0.61 -12.28 -4.18
N LYS A 14 -1.20 -12.10 -3.00
CA LYS A 14 -2.61 -12.37 -2.74
C LYS A 14 -3.34 -11.03 -2.63
N GLY A 15 -4.21 -10.74 -3.59
CA GLY A 15 -5.16 -9.64 -3.48
C GLY A 15 -6.33 -10.02 -2.57
N GLY A 16 -7.43 -9.27 -2.67
CA GLY A 16 -8.63 -9.56 -1.87
C GLY A 16 -9.22 -10.95 -2.12
N ARG A 17 -9.31 -11.38 -3.39
CA ARG A 17 -9.97 -12.64 -3.79
C ARG A 17 -9.05 -13.65 -4.47
N TYR A 18 -8.10 -13.19 -5.26
CA TYR A 18 -7.29 -14.04 -6.13
C TYR A 18 -5.79 -13.83 -5.89
N TYR A 19 -5.01 -14.84 -6.29
CA TYR A 19 -3.57 -14.71 -6.43
C TYR A 19 -3.23 -14.09 -7.78
N HIS A 20 -2.19 -13.28 -7.81
CA HIS A 20 -1.64 -12.68 -9.02
C HIS A 20 -0.22 -13.20 -9.22
N ILE A 21 0.11 -13.58 -10.46
CA ILE A 21 1.49 -13.88 -10.88
C ILE A 21 2.06 -12.59 -11.48
N LEU A 22 3.27 -12.24 -11.06
CA LEU A 22 3.95 -11.00 -11.39
C LEU A 22 5.35 -11.30 -11.92
N GLY A 23 5.93 -10.39 -12.69
CA GLY A 23 7.36 -10.41 -13.00
C GLY A 23 8.17 -9.84 -11.85
N ASP A 24 9.27 -9.14 -12.18
CA ASP A 24 10.02 -8.33 -11.22
C ASP A 24 9.36 -6.95 -11.00
N ASN A 25 8.12 -6.98 -10.53
CA ASN A 25 7.33 -5.78 -10.27
C ASN A 25 6.43 -5.93 -9.04
N ASP A 26 6.31 -4.84 -8.28
CA ASP A 26 5.35 -4.67 -7.20
C ASP A 26 4.93 -3.19 -7.09
N LYS A 27 3.94 -2.91 -6.22
CA LYS A 27 3.43 -1.55 -6.02
C LYS A 27 4.46 -0.63 -5.37
N GLY A 28 5.36 -1.15 -4.53
CA GLY A 28 6.43 -0.40 -3.88
C GLY A 28 7.44 0.14 -4.90
N LYS A 29 7.90 -0.69 -5.84
CA LYS A 29 8.76 -0.26 -6.96
C LYS A 29 8.12 0.88 -7.76
N ALA A 30 6.83 0.75 -8.09
CA ALA A 30 6.10 1.78 -8.83
C ALA A 30 5.99 3.09 -8.05
N VAL A 31 5.63 3.02 -6.76
CA VAL A 31 5.49 4.21 -5.90
C VAL A 31 6.84 4.86 -5.61
N GLY A 32 7.91 4.10 -5.42
CA GLY A 32 9.27 4.63 -5.26
C GLY A 32 9.70 5.45 -6.48
N ILE A 33 9.57 4.89 -7.68
CA ILE A 33 9.88 5.60 -8.94
C ILE A 33 9.07 6.89 -9.05
N LEU A 34 7.75 6.81 -8.80
CA LEU A 34 6.89 7.98 -8.92
C LEU A 34 7.25 9.06 -7.88
N THR A 35 7.56 8.64 -6.66
CA THR A 35 7.96 9.52 -5.56
C THR A 35 9.24 10.27 -5.89
N GLU A 36 10.24 9.60 -6.46
CA GLU A 36 11.49 10.22 -6.91
C GLU A 36 11.23 11.28 -7.99
N ILE A 37 10.38 10.98 -8.98
CA ILE A 37 10.02 11.93 -10.05
C ILE A 37 9.34 13.19 -9.49
N TYR A 38 8.44 13.04 -8.51
CA TYR A 38 7.80 14.20 -7.88
C TYR A 38 8.74 14.97 -6.97
N ARG A 39 9.58 14.27 -6.19
CA ARG A 39 10.57 14.90 -5.31
C ARG A 39 11.65 15.65 -6.08
N SER A 40 11.98 15.22 -7.31
CA SER A 40 12.92 15.97 -8.15
C SER A 40 12.40 17.36 -8.54
N LYS A 41 11.08 17.58 -8.53
CA LYS A 41 10.44 18.87 -8.81
C LYS A 41 10.03 19.62 -7.54
N ASN A 42 9.65 18.89 -6.50
CA ASN A 42 9.28 19.43 -5.21
C ASN A 42 9.83 18.54 -4.08
N PRO A 43 11.04 18.83 -3.57
CA PRO A 43 11.68 18.00 -2.54
C PRO A 43 10.88 17.86 -1.25
N GLY A 44 9.96 18.79 -0.97
CA GLY A 44 9.13 18.78 0.24
C GLY A 44 7.87 17.93 0.16
N ILE A 45 7.58 17.28 -0.97
CA ILE A 45 6.34 16.50 -1.12
C ILE A 45 6.34 15.28 -0.18
N LYS A 46 5.20 15.08 0.49
CA LYS A 46 4.91 13.91 1.32
C LYS A 46 3.99 12.96 0.58
N THR A 47 4.20 11.67 0.80
CA THR A 47 3.44 10.58 0.18
C THR A 47 2.58 9.89 1.23
N ILE A 48 1.29 9.72 0.90
CA ILE A 48 0.34 8.98 1.73
C ILE A 48 -0.08 7.73 0.95
N GLY A 49 0.15 6.55 1.52
CA GLY A 49 -0.25 5.29 0.92
C GLY A 49 -1.37 4.65 1.73
N LEU A 50 -2.49 4.33 1.10
CA LEU A 50 -3.64 3.70 1.75
C LEU A 50 -3.84 2.30 1.18
N GLY A 51 -3.89 1.29 2.04
CA GLY A 51 -4.03 -0.11 1.64
C GLY A 51 -4.81 -0.95 2.65
N ASP A 52 -5.34 -2.07 2.19
CA ASP A 52 -6.18 -2.98 2.98
C ASP A 52 -5.79 -4.45 2.81
N SER A 53 -4.90 -4.76 1.87
CA SER A 53 -4.61 -6.12 1.44
C SER A 53 -3.10 -6.37 1.29
N CYS A 54 -2.69 -7.64 1.30
CA CYS A 54 -1.26 -8.01 1.38
C CYS A 54 -0.44 -7.51 0.17
N ASN A 55 -1.07 -7.33 -0.99
CA ASN A 55 -0.45 -6.73 -2.17
C ASN A 55 -0.17 -5.23 -2.04
N ASP A 56 -0.67 -4.57 -1.00
CA ASP A 56 -0.38 -3.17 -0.69
C ASP A 56 0.86 -3.01 0.20
N ILE A 57 1.31 -4.08 0.88
CA ILE A 57 2.47 -4.02 1.80
C ILE A 57 3.68 -3.36 1.14
N PRO A 58 4.11 -3.74 -0.09
CA PRO A 58 5.27 -3.10 -0.72
C PRO A 58 5.09 -1.59 -0.92
N MET A 59 3.88 -1.13 -1.23
CA MET A 59 3.59 0.31 -1.32
C MET A 59 3.66 0.97 0.07
N LEU A 60 3.04 0.35 1.08
CA LEU A 60 3.00 0.89 2.44
C LEU A 60 4.39 1.02 3.07
N GLU A 61 5.33 0.15 2.70
CA GLU A 61 6.75 0.24 3.12
C GLU A 61 7.50 1.40 2.44
N ASN A 62 6.98 1.94 1.33
CA ASN A 62 7.66 2.92 0.46
C ASN A 62 7.00 4.31 0.44
N VAL A 63 6.09 4.59 1.37
CA VAL A 63 5.45 5.92 1.54
C VAL A 63 5.84 6.57 2.87
N ASP A 64 5.74 7.90 2.95
CA ASP A 64 6.03 8.65 4.18
C ASP A 64 4.98 8.40 5.27
N ILE A 65 3.72 8.28 4.86
CA ILE A 65 2.57 8.12 5.75
C ILE A 65 1.77 6.88 5.30
N PRO A 66 2.07 5.69 5.85
CA PRO A 66 1.30 4.50 5.56
C PRO A 66 -0.01 4.47 6.37
N VAL A 67 -1.09 4.11 5.69
CA VAL A 67 -2.44 3.99 6.24
C VAL A 67 -3.01 2.62 5.92
N LEU A 68 -3.50 1.92 6.95
CA LEU A 68 -4.32 0.73 6.78
C LEU A 68 -5.79 1.08 6.86
N ILE A 69 -6.53 0.72 5.81
CA ILE A 69 -7.97 0.80 5.76
C ILE A 69 -8.57 -0.48 6.35
N LYS A 70 -9.51 -0.31 7.28
CA LYS A 70 -10.17 -1.42 7.95
C LYS A 70 -11.02 -2.20 6.95
N ARG A 71 -10.93 -3.53 7.07
CA ARG A 71 -11.79 -4.46 6.36
C ARG A 71 -12.86 -5.01 7.31
N PRO A 72 -13.95 -5.62 6.79
CA PRO A 72 -14.98 -6.25 7.61
C PRO A 72 -14.44 -7.35 8.53
N ASP A 73 -13.38 -8.04 8.13
CA ASP A 73 -12.73 -9.10 8.89
C ASP A 73 -11.68 -8.52 9.86
N ASN A 74 -10.53 -8.09 9.36
CA ASN A 74 -9.41 -7.58 10.15
C ASN A 74 -8.41 -6.82 9.28
N PHE A 75 -7.51 -6.07 9.93
CA PHE A 75 -6.34 -5.49 9.27
C PHE A 75 -5.35 -6.57 8.83
N ILE A 76 -4.64 -6.29 7.74
CA ILE A 76 -3.40 -6.99 7.42
C ILE A 76 -2.34 -6.72 8.49
N LYS A 77 -1.39 -7.66 8.63
CA LYS A 77 -0.24 -7.50 9.52
C LYS A 77 0.74 -6.50 8.91
N PHE A 78 0.71 -5.27 9.41
CA PHE A 78 1.64 -4.20 9.06
C PHE A 78 1.87 -3.30 10.28
N LYS A 79 3.12 -2.90 10.52
CA LYS A 79 3.55 -2.09 11.67
C LYS A 79 3.78 -0.65 11.24
N GLY A 80 3.55 0.30 12.15
CA GLY A 80 3.86 1.71 11.90
C GLY A 80 2.88 2.46 10.99
N ALA A 81 1.72 1.87 10.67
CA ALA A 81 0.66 2.55 9.92
C ALA A 81 -0.39 3.17 10.84
N ILE A 82 -0.93 4.30 10.39
CA ILE A 82 -2.22 4.83 10.87
C ILE A 82 -3.31 3.83 10.46
N ARG A 83 -4.31 3.63 11.32
CA ARG A 83 -5.41 2.70 11.04
C ARG A 83 -6.74 3.45 11.05
N SER A 84 -7.57 3.24 10.03
CA SER A 84 -8.93 3.76 10.04
C SER A 84 -9.78 3.07 11.11
N THR A 85 -10.82 3.72 11.62
CA THR A 85 -11.79 3.07 12.52
C THR A 85 -12.98 2.54 11.74
N LEU A 86 -13.33 3.21 10.64
CA LEU A 86 -14.38 2.83 9.70
C LEU A 86 -13.83 1.93 8.59
N ILE A 87 -14.72 1.16 7.96
CA ILE A 87 -14.39 0.18 6.91
C ILE A 87 -14.34 0.88 5.55
N GLY A 88 -13.47 0.39 4.66
CA GLY A 88 -13.56 0.70 3.23
C GLY A 88 -13.53 2.20 2.90
N PRO A 89 -14.40 2.70 2.00
CA PRO A 89 -14.43 4.11 1.59
C PRO A 89 -14.63 5.08 2.75
N GLU A 90 -15.43 4.73 3.76
CA GLU A 90 -15.67 5.57 4.93
C GLU A 90 -14.39 5.70 5.78
N GLY A 91 -13.66 4.60 5.95
CA GLY A 91 -12.35 4.60 6.61
C GLY A 91 -11.29 5.37 5.85
N TRP A 92 -11.33 5.32 4.52
CA TRP A 92 -10.48 6.14 3.67
C TRP A 92 -10.75 7.62 3.91
N ASN A 93 -12.01 8.04 3.88
CA ASN A 93 -12.40 9.44 4.05
C ASN A 93 -12.06 9.96 5.45
N GLU A 94 -12.33 9.16 6.48
CA GLU A 94 -11.96 9.46 7.87
C GLU A 94 -10.48 9.82 8.00
N VAL A 95 -9.59 8.96 7.50
CA VAL A 95 -8.15 9.17 7.66
C VAL A 95 -7.64 10.32 6.81
N ILE A 96 -8.13 10.45 5.57
CA ILE A 96 -7.71 11.55 4.70
C ILE A 96 -8.12 12.90 5.29
N LEU A 97 -9.37 13.06 5.71
CA LEU A 97 -9.83 14.30 6.34
C LEU A 97 -8.99 14.65 7.56
N LYS A 98 -8.64 13.67 8.39
CA LYS A 98 -7.74 13.89 9.53
C LYS A 98 -6.36 14.38 9.09
N LEU A 99 -5.73 13.69 8.13
CA LEU A 99 -4.37 14.01 7.68
C LEU A 99 -4.25 15.36 6.96
N ILE A 100 -5.30 15.79 6.25
CA ILE A 100 -5.26 17.04 5.49
C ILE A 100 -5.82 18.24 6.27
N SER A 101 -6.65 18.02 7.30
CA SER A 101 -7.15 19.08 8.18
C SER A 101 -6.19 19.43 9.31
N GLU A 102 -5.27 18.54 9.66
CA GLU A 102 -4.19 18.76 10.63
C GLU A 102 -2.96 19.50 10.02
N ASN A 103 -3.06 19.97 8.77
CA ASN A 103 -2.03 20.77 8.07
C ASN A 103 -2.46 22.21 7.81
#